data_AF-A0A660TZN6-F1
#
_entry.id   AF-A0A660TZN6-F1
#
_cell.length_a   1.000
_cell.length_b   1.000
_cell.length_c   1.000
_cell.angle_alpha   90.00
_cell.angle_beta   90.00
_cell.angle_gamma   90.00
#
_symmetry.space_group_name_H-M   'P 1'
#
loop_
_entity.id
_entity.type
_entity.pdbx_description
1 polymer ?
#
loop_
_entity_poly.entity_id
_entity_poly.type
_entity_poly.pdbx_seq_one_letter_code
_entity_poly.pdbx_strand_id
1 'polypeptide(L)'
;MNAGLRSITQRYDNDNTRLMDILLDYQAEQGFLSETVVAEIADTLEMAEVDVQQTISFYHFFEGEFHGKYTVYLNDSVVSTMMGRDSIAECFEQEAGIPFNTVSDDGIIGLFDTACIGMSDQEPAAIINGVVFTRLTPFRVRELVRDMKEGKDVEEMRVAEYGESMNDSRFLKTTIHNNIMKRGEVILSDYEPGSALSRIKTGKLSPEDVIRIIKDSGIRGRGGAGFPTGLKWEFCRRVESDTRYIFCNADEGEPGTFKDRVILTEYPQLVF
;
A
#
# COMPACT_ATOMS: atom_id res chain seq x y z
N MET A 1 28.48 -4.00 10.68
CA MET A 1 27.71 -3.14 9.77
C MET A 1 27.96 -3.53 8.34
N ASN A 2 26.98 -4.21 7.73
CA ASN A 2 26.96 -4.49 6.30
C ASN A 2 27.06 -3.17 5.49
N ALA A 3 27.81 -3.17 4.38
CA ALA A 3 27.96 -1.99 3.52
C ALA A 3 26.61 -1.47 2.98
N GLY A 4 25.65 -2.37 2.74
CA GLY A 4 24.28 -2.02 2.34
C GLY A 4 23.55 -1.24 3.44
N LEU A 5 23.56 -1.75 4.68
CA LEU A 5 22.90 -1.11 5.81
C LEU A 5 23.44 0.31 6.08
N ARG A 6 24.76 0.47 6.00
CA ARG A 6 25.41 1.77 6.18
C ARG A 6 24.97 2.79 5.14
N SER A 7 24.82 2.37 3.89
CA SER A 7 24.35 3.23 2.80
C SER A 7 22.92 3.70 3.03
N ILE A 8 22.03 2.80 3.47
CA ILE A 8 20.62 3.10 3.73
C ILE A 8 20.48 4.03 4.94
N THR A 9 21.08 3.69 6.07
CA THR A 9 21.00 4.53 7.29
C THR A 9 21.53 5.95 7.07
N GLN A 10 22.61 6.09 6.29
CA GLN A 10 23.15 7.41 5.89
C GLN A 10 22.22 8.20 4.97
N ARG A 11 21.41 7.54 4.12
CA ARG A 11 20.40 8.21 3.28
C ARG A 11 19.37 8.99 4.11
N TYR A 12 19.13 8.52 5.33
CA TYR A 12 18.20 9.10 6.30
C TYR A 12 18.92 9.84 7.43
N ASP A 13 20.19 10.22 7.25
CA ASP A 13 20.99 10.94 8.26
C ASP A 13 21.07 10.22 9.64
N ASN A 14 20.89 8.89 9.66
CA ASN A 14 20.74 8.08 10.88
C ASN A 14 19.62 8.59 11.82
N ASP A 15 18.59 9.21 11.26
CA ASP A 15 17.44 9.71 12.02
C ASP A 15 16.57 8.56 12.52
N ASN A 16 16.49 8.40 13.84
CA ASN A 16 15.68 7.36 14.48
C ASN A 16 14.18 7.50 14.21
N THR A 17 13.70 8.69 13.84
CA THR A 17 12.30 8.91 13.45
C THR A 17 11.98 8.36 12.06
N ARG A 18 13.01 7.94 11.30
CA ARG A 18 12.93 7.32 9.97
C ARG A 18 13.09 5.80 10.02
N LEU A 19 12.97 5.16 11.20
CA LEU A 19 13.13 3.71 11.37
C LEU A 19 12.35 2.91 10.32
N MET A 20 11.08 3.24 10.10
CA MET A 20 10.23 2.52 9.16
C MET A 20 10.74 2.61 7.72
N ASP A 21 11.22 3.78 7.29
CA ASP A 21 11.80 3.94 5.96
C ASP A 21 13.08 3.11 5.80
N ILE A 22 13.92 3.10 6.83
CA ILE A 22 15.17 2.32 6.86
C ILE A 22 14.87 0.82 6.77
N LEU A 23 13.88 0.33 7.51
CA LEU A 23 13.46 -1.07 7.46
C LEU A 23 12.92 -1.45 6.08
N LEU A 24 12.08 -0.59 5.48
CA LEU A 24 11.52 -0.80 4.14
C LEU A 24 12.62 -0.86 3.07
N ASP A 25 13.53 0.11 3.06
CA ASP A 25 14.63 0.17 2.09
C ASP A 25 15.57 -1.04 2.25
N TYR A 26 15.88 -1.43 3.50
CA TYR A 26 16.74 -2.59 3.75
C TYR A 26 16.09 -3.89 3.29
N GLN A 27 14.81 -4.10 3.62
CA GLN A 27 14.09 -5.29 3.19
C GLN A 27 13.94 -5.33 1.68
N ALA A 28 13.70 -4.20 1.01
CA ALA A 28 13.63 -4.14 -0.44
C ALA A 28 14.96 -4.56 -1.12
N GLU A 29 16.10 -4.26 -0.50
CA GLU A 29 17.42 -4.64 -1.01
C GLU A 29 17.84 -6.06 -0.64
N GLN A 30 17.47 -6.56 0.55
CA GLN A 30 18.02 -7.79 1.14
C GLN A 30 17.00 -8.92 1.33
N GLY A 31 15.71 -8.65 1.14
CA GLY A 31 14.60 -9.60 1.26
C GLY A 31 13.99 -9.70 2.67
N PHE A 32 14.80 -9.65 3.73
CA PHE A 32 14.31 -9.83 5.11
C PHE A 32 15.20 -9.15 6.16
N LEU A 33 14.69 -9.05 7.39
CA LEU A 33 15.25 -8.31 8.52
C LEU A 33 15.70 -9.26 9.64
N SER A 34 16.84 -9.93 9.43
CA SER A 34 17.41 -10.87 10.42
C SER A 34 17.73 -10.23 11.77
N GLU A 35 17.79 -11.02 12.84
CA GLU A 35 18.19 -10.56 14.19
C GLU A 35 19.53 -9.79 14.20
N THR A 36 20.50 -10.22 13.38
CA THR A 36 21.79 -9.53 13.27
C THR A 36 21.61 -8.11 12.73
N VAL A 37 20.76 -7.93 11.71
CA VAL A 37 20.46 -6.64 11.10
C VAL A 37 19.71 -5.74 12.09
N VAL A 38 18.78 -6.32 12.84
CA VAL A 38 18.03 -5.60 13.87
C VAL A 38 18.96 -5.00 14.92
N ALA A 39 19.92 -5.78 15.43
CA ALA A 39 20.94 -5.28 16.34
C ALA A 39 21.82 -4.19 15.71
N GLU A 40 22.22 -4.34 14.43
CA GLU A 40 23.00 -3.32 13.73
C GLU A 40 22.23 -2.01 13.51
N ILE A 41 20.93 -2.07 13.19
CA ILE A 41 20.06 -0.89 13.06
C ILE A 41 19.93 -0.17 14.41
N ALA A 42 19.67 -0.93 15.48
CA ALA A 42 19.50 -0.37 16.81
C ALA A 42 20.76 0.39 17.28
N ASP A 43 21.95 -0.20 17.08
CA ASP A 43 23.23 0.45 17.38
C ASP A 43 23.45 1.71 16.53
N THR A 44 23.14 1.65 15.23
CA THR A 44 23.35 2.79 14.31
C THR A 44 22.43 3.97 14.62
N LEU A 45 21.19 3.70 15.01
CA LEU A 45 20.19 4.74 15.30
C LEU A 45 20.13 5.13 16.79
N GLU A 46 21.07 4.61 17.59
CA GLU A 46 21.16 4.86 19.04
C GLU A 46 19.83 4.59 19.77
N MET A 47 19.17 3.47 19.44
CA MET A 47 17.87 3.08 20.02
C MET A 47 17.91 1.67 20.62
N ALA A 48 16.87 1.31 21.39
CA ALA A 48 16.79 -0.03 21.96
C ALA A 48 16.43 -1.05 20.87
N GLU A 49 17.11 -2.20 20.88
CA GLU A 49 16.85 -3.29 19.92
C GLU A 49 15.39 -3.75 19.97
N VAL A 50 14.78 -3.75 21.17
CA VAL A 50 13.37 -4.10 21.35
C VAL A 50 12.42 -3.17 20.59
N ASP A 51 12.76 -1.89 20.40
CA ASP A 51 11.92 -0.95 19.66
C ASP A 51 11.91 -1.29 18.15
N VAL A 52 13.06 -1.72 17.63
CA VAL A 52 13.20 -2.22 16.25
C VAL A 52 12.44 -3.54 16.08
N GLN A 53 12.65 -4.50 16.99
CA GLN A 53 11.98 -5.79 16.96
C GLN A 53 10.45 -5.65 17.05
N GLN A 54 9.95 -4.79 17.94
CA GLN A 54 8.52 -4.54 18.08
C GLN A 54 7.92 -3.93 16.82
N THR A 55 8.63 -2.99 16.19
CA THR A 55 8.20 -2.41 14.90
C THR A 55 8.07 -3.49 13.85
N ILE A 56 9.06 -4.36 13.69
CA ILE A 56 9.03 -5.48 12.72
C ILE A 56 7.87 -6.42 13.03
N SER A 57 7.70 -6.83 14.29
CA SER A 57 6.66 -7.76 14.70
C SER A 57 5.23 -7.20 14.56
N PHE A 58 5.07 -5.88 14.50
CA PHE A 58 3.76 -5.23 14.45
C PHE A 58 3.20 -5.16 13.02
N TYR A 59 4.05 -4.99 12.00
CA TYR A 59 3.60 -4.85 10.61
C TYR A 59 3.72 -6.16 9.84
N HIS A 60 2.59 -6.63 9.31
CA HIS A 60 2.46 -7.91 8.60
C HIS A 60 3.48 -8.15 7.49
N PHE A 61 3.87 -7.10 6.76
CA PHE A 61 4.79 -7.21 5.62
C PHE A 61 6.26 -6.98 5.97
N PHE A 62 6.60 -6.74 7.24
CA PHE A 62 7.99 -6.84 7.66
C PHE A 62 8.34 -8.29 7.96
N GLU A 63 9.36 -8.79 7.28
CA GLU A 63 9.75 -10.18 7.29
C GLU A 63 10.99 -10.32 8.17
N GLY A 64 10.82 -10.85 9.38
CA GLY A 64 11.95 -11.13 10.30
C GLY A 64 12.77 -12.35 9.86
N GLU A 65 12.22 -13.18 8.99
CA GLU A 65 12.82 -14.38 8.44
C GLU A 65 12.63 -14.46 6.92
N PHE A 66 13.34 -15.37 6.27
CA PHE A 66 13.28 -15.51 4.83
C PHE A 66 11.96 -16.16 4.38
N HIS A 67 11.16 -15.46 3.58
CA HIS A 67 9.86 -15.93 3.08
C HIS A 67 9.88 -16.43 1.62
N GLY A 68 11.07 -16.77 1.12
CA GLY A 68 11.25 -17.21 -0.26
C GLY A 68 11.69 -16.08 -1.20
N LYS A 69 12.26 -16.46 -2.34
CA LYS A 69 12.63 -15.49 -3.39
C LYS A 69 11.38 -14.82 -3.99
N TYR A 70 10.30 -15.57 -4.11
CA TYR A 70 8.97 -15.09 -4.49
C TYR A 70 8.01 -15.36 -3.34
N THR A 71 7.63 -14.29 -2.65
CA THR A 71 6.66 -14.34 -1.56
C THR A 71 5.28 -14.03 -2.11
N VAL A 72 4.39 -15.03 -2.07
CA VAL A 72 3.00 -14.92 -2.49
C VAL A 72 2.12 -14.68 -1.26
N TYR A 73 1.40 -13.57 -1.25
CA TYR A 73 0.37 -13.25 -0.26
C TYR A 73 -1.02 -13.32 -0.93
N LEU A 74 -1.77 -14.39 -0.70
CA LEU A 74 -3.12 -14.58 -1.25
C LEU A 74 -4.16 -13.90 -0.37
N ASN A 75 -5.01 -13.04 -0.96
CA ASN A 75 -6.06 -12.33 -0.22
C ASN A 75 -7.06 -13.31 0.41
N ASP A 76 -7.29 -13.20 1.72
CA ASP A 76 -8.22 -14.01 2.52
C ASP A 76 -9.50 -13.25 2.92
N SER A 77 -9.88 -12.24 2.13
CA SER A 77 -11.15 -11.54 2.34
C SER A 77 -12.36 -12.43 1.98
N VAL A 78 -13.51 -12.10 2.58
CA VAL A 78 -14.79 -12.77 2.29
C VAL A 78 -15.16 -12.73 0.81
N VAL A 79 -14.89 -11.62 0.12
CA VAL A 79 -15.17 -11.49 -1.32
C VAL A 79 -14.26 -12.41 -2.12
N SER A 80 -12.99 -12.55 -1.73
CA SER A 80 -12.07 -13.50 -2.35
C SER A 80 -12.59 -14.93 -2.22
N THR A 81 -13.02 -15.31 -1.01
CA THR A 81 -13.63 -16.63 -0.73
C THR A 81 -14.85 -16.87 -1.62
N MET A 82 -15.77 -15.90 -1.69
CA MET A 82 -16.96 -15.99 -2.55
C MET A 82 -16.63 -16.10 -4.05
N MET A 83 -15.47 -15.58 -4.47
CA MET A 83 -14.98 -15.62 -5.85
C MET A 83 -14.10 -16.83 -6.16
N GLY A 84 -14.03 -17.83 -5.26
CA GLY A 84 -13.37 -19.10 -5.52
C GLY A 84 -11.90 -19.17 -5.09
N ARG A 85 -11.50 -18.37 -4.09
CA ARG A 85 -10.17 -18.39 -3.47
C ARG A 85 -9.64 -19.81 -3.19
N ASP A 86 -10.46 -20.70 -2.64
CA ASP A 86 -10.03 -22.04 -2.25
C ASP A 86 -9.40 -22.81 -3.43
N SER A 87 -10.00 -22.71 -4.62
CA SER A 87 -9.46 -23.33 -5.83
C SER A 87 -8.11 -22.73 -6.29
N ILE A 88 -7.87 -21.46 -5.97
CA ILE A 88 -6.61 -20.76 -6.25
C ILE A 88 -5.55 -21.17 -5.25
N ALA A 89 -5.89 -21.23 -3.96
CA ALA A 89 -5.01 -21.71 -2.90
C ALA A 89 -4.56 -23.15 -3.16
N GLU A 90 -5.51 -24.07 -3.40
CA GLU A 90 -5.21 -25.47 -3.75
C GLU A 90 -4.29 -25.57 -4.97
N CYS A 91 -4.49 -24.74 -5.99
CA CYS A 91 -3.63 -24.73 -7.17
C CYS A 91 -2.22 -24.23 -6.85
N PHE A 92 -2.07 -23.20 -5.99
CA PHE A 92 -0.75 -22.76 -5.55
C PHE A 92 -0.03 -23.86 -4.78
N GLU A 93 -0.71 -24.51 -3.83
CA GLU A 93 -0.11 -25.58 -3.04
C GLU A 93 0.34 -26.76 -3.91
N GLN A 94 -0.50 -27.17 -4.88
CA GLN A 94 -0.18 -28.26 -5.80
C GLN A 94 1.02 -27.93 -6.70
N GLU A 95 1.06 -26.72 -7.26
CA GLU A 95 2.11 -26.34 -8.20
C GLU A 95 3.42 -25.98 -7.50
N ALA A 96 3.36 -25.34 -6.33
CA ALA A 96 4.54 -25.04 -5.52
C ALA A 96 5.06 -26.28 -4.77
N GLY A 97 4.19 -27.24 -4.47
CA GLY A 97 4.52 -28.45 -3.73
C GLY A 97 4.63 -28.25 -2.21
N ILE A 98 4.05 -27.16 -1.69
CA ILE A 98 4.10 -26.77 -0.27
C ILE A 98 2.73 -26.26 0.19
N PRO A 99 2.38 -26.42 1.47
CA PRO A 99 1.17 -25.81 2.01
C PRO A 99 1.34 -24.29 2.25
N PHE A 100 0.24 -23.57 2.45
CA PHE A 100 0.29 -22.19 2.93
C PHE A 100 0.99 -22.08 4.30
N ASN A 101 1.57 -20.90 4.55
CA ASN A 101 2.42 -20.54 5.69
C ASN A 101 3.75 -21.30 5.73
N THR A 102 4.30 -21.65 4.56
CA THR A 102 5.61 -22.29 4.43
C THR A 102 6.38 -21.76 3.23
N VAL A 103 7.67 -22.11 3.19
CA VAL A 103 8.59 -21.81 2.09
C VAL A 103 9.09 -23.14 1.53
N SER A 104 9.27 -23.22 0.21
CA SER A 104 9.81 -24.40 -0.47
C SER A 104 11.23 -24.72 -0.02
N ASP A 105 11.61 -26.00 -0.03
CA ASP A 105 12.94 -26.46 0.40
C ASP A 105 14.09 -25.82 -0.40
N ASP A 106 13.82 -25.44 -1.65
CA ASP A 106 14.76 -24.72 -2.52
C ASP A 106 14.78 -23.20 -2.29
N GLY A 107 13.92 -22.69 -1.39
CA GLY A 107 13.80 -21.27 -1.05
C GLY A 107 13.20 -20.39 -2.14
N ILE A 108 12.65 -20.96 -3.23
CA ILE A 108 12.17 -20.16 -4.36
C ILE A 108 10.81 -19.54 -4.05
N ILE A 109 9.85 -20.28 -3.49
CA ILE A 109 8.46 -19.84 -3.31
C ILE A 109 8.07 -19.91 -1.85
N GLY A 110 7.49 -18.83 -1.32
CA GLY A 110 6.72 -18.85 -0.09
C GLY A 110 5.25 -18.54 -0.35
N LEU A 111 4.36 -19.25 0.36
CA LEU A 111 2.91 -19.07 0.26
C LEU A 111 2.35 -18.59 1.60
N PHE A 112 1.68 -17.45 1.61
CA PHE A 112 1.14 -16.84 2.82
C PHE A 112 -0.23 -16.23 2.57
N ASP A 113 -1.00 -16.09 3.63
CA ASP A 113 -2.29 -15.39 3.62
C ASP A 113 -2.09 -13.90 3.89
N THR A 114 -2.99 -13.07 3.35
CA THR A 114 -3.07 -11.65 3.72
C THR A 114 -4.51 -11.19 3.82
N ALA A 115 -4.77 -10.17 4.62
CA ALA A 115 -6.06 -9.49 4.65
C ALA A 115 -6.39 -8.83 3.30
N CYS A 116 -7.56 -8.18 3.22
CA CYS A 116 -8.02 -7.50 2.01
C CYS A 116 -6.97 -6.51 1.48
N ILE A 117 -6.55 -6.69 0.23
CA ILE A 117 -5.55 -5.86 -0.45
C ILE A 117 -6.17 -4.76 -1.33
N GLY A 118 -7.43 -4.39 -1.05
CA GLY A 118 -8.16 -3.37 -1.81
C GLY A 118 -8.54 -3.79 -3.22
N MET A 119 -8.71 -5.10 -3.48
CA MET A 119 -9.03 -5.66 -4.81
C MET A 119 -10.37 -6.39 -4.87
N SER A 120 -11.32 -6.05 -3.98
CA SER A 120 -12.62 -6.74 -3.89
C SER A 120 -13.46 -6.69 -5.18
N ASP A 121 -13.19 -5.75 -6.09
CA ASP A 121 -13.81 -5.67 -7.42
C ASP A 121 -13.16 -6.59 -8.47
N GLN A 122 -12.03 -7.23 -8.14
CA GLN A 122 -11.14 -7.94 -9.06
C GLN A 122 -10.53 -9.22 -8.44
N GLU A 123 -11.26 -9.85 -7.53
CA GLU A 123 -10.88 -11.13 -6.89
C GLU A 123 -11.01 -12.35 -7.85
N PRO A 124 -10.36 -13.48 -7.52
CA PRO A 124 -9.34 -13.65 -6.48
C PRO A 124 -8.04 -12.92 -6.81
N ALA A 125 -7.39 -12.33 -5.80
CA ALA A 125 -6.17 -11.54 -5.99
C ALA A 125 -5.07 -11.91 -4.99
N ALA A 126 -3.82 -11.69 -5.40
CA ALA A 126 -2.64 -11.92 -4.58
C ALA A 126 -1.60 -10.80 -4.77
N ILE A 127 -0.72 -10.62 -3.79
CA ILE A 127 0.52 -9.85 -3.92
C ILE A 127 1.67 -10.84 -4.11
N ILE A 128 2.53 -10.63 -5.09
CA ILE A 128 3.78 -11.38 -5.26
C ILE A 128 4.91 -10.37 -5.28
N ASN A 129 5.81 -10.41 -4.30
CA ASN A 129 6.92 -9.45 -4.14
C ASN A 129 6.47 -7.96 -4.29
N GLY A 130 5.34 -7.60 -3.69
CA GLY A 130 4.77 -6.25 -3.76
C GLY A 130 3.95 -5.94 -5.01
N VAL A 131 3.93 -6.83 -6.02
CA VAL A 131 3.14 -6.66 -7.24
C VAL A 131 1.77 -7.32 -7.09
N VAL A 132 0.71 -6.59 -7.43
CA VAL A 132 -0.68 -7.08 -7.34
C VAL A 132 -1.06 -7.84 -8.61
N PHE A 133 -1.56 -9.06 -8.42
CA PHE A 133 -2.15 -9.91 -9.45
C PHE A 133 -3.63 -10.13 -9.15
N THR A 134 -4.49 -9.73 -10.08
CA THR A 134 -5.95 -9.78 -9.93
C THR A 134 -6.59 -10.86 -10.81
N ARG A 135 -7.85 -11.20 -10.54
CA ARG A 135 -8.68 -12.13 -11.33
C ARG A 135 -7.97 -13.47 -11.59
N LEU A 136 -7.31 -13.98 -10.55
CA LEU A 136 -6.55 -15.22 -10.63
C LEU A 136 -7.49 -16.39 -11.00
N THR A 137 -6.99 -17.24 -11.88
CA THR A 137 -7.59 -18.52 -12.23
C THR A 137 -6.55 -19.61 -11.98
N PRO A 138 -6.95 -20.88 -11.81
CA PRO A 138 -5.98 -21.97 -11.67
C PRO A 138 -5.00 -22.02 -12.84
N PHE A 139 -5.45 -21.71 -14.08
CA PHE A 139 -4.55 -21.61 -15.22
C PHE A 139 -3.48 -20.53 -15.02
N ARG A 140 -3.87 -19.33 -14.58
CA ARG A 140 -2.93 -18.24 -14.32
C ARG A 140 -1.96 -18.58 -13.20
N VAL A 141 -2.43 -19.26 -12.14
CA VAL A 141 -1.58 -19.73 -11.04
C VAL A 141 -0.46 -20.65 -11.56
N ARG A 142 -0.78 -21.61 -12.43
CA ARG A 142 0.24 -22.51 -13.03
C ARG A 142 1.29 -21.74 -13.82
N GLU A 143 0.87 -20.74 -14.58
CA GLU A 143 1.80 -19.88 -15.32
C GLU A 143 2.71 -19.09 -14.37
N LEU A 144 2.14 -18.47 -13.33
CA LEU A 144 2.91 -17.71 -12.33
C LEU A 144 3.92 -18.61 -11.62
N VAL A 145 3.52 -19.79 -11.16
CA VAL A 145 4.43 -20.73 -10.47
C VAL A 145 5.53 -21.23 -11.39
N ARG A 146 5.23 -21.55 -12.66
CA ARG A 146 6.25 -21.87 -13.66
C ARG A 146 7.24 -20.71 -13.83
N ASP A 147 6.73 -19.50 -14.02
CA ASP A 147 7.54 -18.31 -14.26
C ASP A 147 8.44 -17.96 -13.06
N MET A 148 7.94 -18.16 -11.83
CA MET A 148 8.72 -18.04 -10.58
C MET A 148 9.86 -19.08 -10.52
N LYS A 149 9.57 -20.35 -10.86
CA LYS A 149 10.59 -21.42 -10.92
C LYS A 149 11.63 -21.19 -12.03
N GLU A 150 11.22 -20.57 -13.14
CA GLU A 150 12.12 -20.13 -14.22
C GLU A 150 12.93 -18.88 -13.84
N GLY A 151 12.59 -18.22 -12.73
CA GLY A 151 13.31 -17.06 -12.23
C GLY A 151 13.04 -15.76 -12.98
N LYS A 152 11.87 -15.64 -13.62
CA LYS A 152 11.47 -14.40 -14.33
C LYS A 152 11.31 -13.24 -13.35
N ASP A 153 11.45 -12.02 -13.86
CA ASP A 153 11.13 -10.84 -13.06
C ASP A 153 9.61 -10.74 -12.83
N VAL A 154 9.19 -10.36 -11.63
CA VAL A 154 7.77 -10.32 -11.26
C VAL A 154 6.98 -9.29 -12.09
N GLU A 155 7.62 -8.22 -12.56
CA GLU A 155 7.01 -7.23 -13.44
C GLU A 155 6.72 -7.82 -14.83
N GLU A 156 7.59 -8.71 -15.32
CA GLU A 156 7.40 -9.43 -16.60
C GLU A 156 6.31 -10.50 -16.51
N MET A 157 5.96 -10.95 -15.30
CA MET A 157 4.87 -11.88 -15.06
C MET A 157 3.49 -11.20 -15.13
N ARG A 158 3.39 -9.89 -15.31
CA ARG A 158 2.08 -9.23 -15.49
C ARG A 158 1.43 -9.65 -16.81
N VAL A 159 0.09 -9.59 -16.87
CA VAL A 159 -0.62 -9.76 -18.14
C VAL A 159 -0.27 -8.62 -19.10
N ALA A 160 -0.30 -8.89 -20.41
CA ALA A 160 0.15 -7.96 -21.44
C ALA A 160 -0.74 -6.70 -21.61
N GLU A 161 -1.91 -6.66 -20.98
CA GLU A 161 -2.84 -5.52 -21.04
C GLU A 161 -2.83 -4.76 -19.71
N TYR A 162 -2.44 -3.49 -19.76
CA TYR A 162 -2.56 -2.57 -18.63
C TYR A 162 -4.02 -2.13 -18.45
N GLY A 163 -4.34 -1.69 -17.23
CA GLY A 163 -5.64 -1.14 -16.90
C GLY A 163 -5.92 0.18 -17.64
N GLU A 164 -7.17 0.60 -17.65
CA GLU A 164 -7.59 1.82 -18.36
C GLU A 164 -7.13 3.12 -17.66
N SER A 165 -7.21 4.23 -18.39
CA SER A 165 -6.96 5.60 -17.88
C SER A 165 -5.53 5.77 -17.33
N MET A 166 -5.39 6.18 -16.08
CA MET A 166 -4.10 6.43 -15.45
C MET A 166 -3.30 5.14 -15.18
N ASN A 167 -3.94 3.98 -15.20
CA ASN A 167 -3.26 2.70 -14.98
C ASN A 167 -2.30 2.33 -16.12
N ASP A 168 -2.55 2.77 -17.36
CA ASP A 168 -1.64 2.65 -18.51
C ASP A 168 -0.68 3.86 -18.63
N SER A 169 -0.68 4.77 -17.66
CA SER A 169 0.26 5.89 -17.69
C SER A 169 1.70 5.40 -17.51
N ARG A 170 2.66 6.16 -18.05
CA ARG A 170 4.10 5.88 -17.92
C ARG A 170 4.60 5.73 -16.47
N PHE A 171 3.81 6.20 -15.50
CA PHE A 171 4.17 6.24 -14.09
C PHE A 171 3.62 5.05 -13.30
N LEU A 172 2.46 4.49 -13.69
CA LEU A 172 1.76 3.47 -12.91
C LEU A 172 1.88 2.07 -13.52
N LYS A 173 1.59 1.91 -14.82
CA LYS A 173 1.65 0.64 -15.55
C LYS A 173 1.11 -0.56 -14.76
N THR A 174 -0.11 -0.44 -14.24
CA THR A 174 -0.77 -1.52 -13.47
C THR A 174 -1.78 -2.23 -14.34
N THR A 175 -2.09 -3.50 -14.03
CA THR A 175 -3.15 -4.28 -14.69
C THR A 175 -4.51 -4.11 -13.99
N ILE A 176 -4.64 -3.12 -13.11
CA ILE A 176 -5.80 -2.91 -12.25
C ILE A 176 -6.82 -2.05 -13.01
N HIS A 177 -8.07 -2.48 -13.04
CA HIS A 177 -9.16 -1.74 -13.67
C HIS A 177 -10.00 -1.02 -12.61
N ASN A 178 -10.06 0.32 -12.67
CA ASN A 178 -10.79 1.11 -11.67
C ASN A 178 -12.32 0.98 -11.74
N ASN A 179 -12.86 0.39 -12.81
CA ASN A 179 -14.27 0.00 -12.95
C ASN A 179 -15.29 1.09 -12.55
N ILE A 180 -15.06 2.33 -13.02
CA ILE A 180 -15.95 3.47 -12.75
C ILE A 180 -17.22 3.31 -13.58
N MET A 181 -18.28 2.77 -12.96
CA MET A 181 -19.56 2.49 -13.63
C MET A 181 -20.44 3.74 -13.82
N LYS A 182 -20.29 4.74 -12.97
CA LYS A 182 -21.07 5.98 -13.02
C LYS A 182 -20.25 7.17 -12.54
N ARG A 183 -20.08 8.15 -13.42
CA ARG A 183 -19.55 9.47 -13.08
C ARG A 183 -20.69 10.34 -12.53
N GLY A 184 -20.45 11.02 -11.42
CA GLY A 184 -21.45 11.85 -10.74
C GLY A 184 -21.03 13.31 -10.66
N GLU A 185 -21.94 14.16 -10.20
CA GLU A 185 -21.71 15.62 -10.05
C GLU A 185 -20.71 15.98 -8.93
N VAL A 186 -20.37 15.03 -8.06
CA VAL A 186 -19.48 15.23 -6.90
C VAL A 186 -18.26 14.30 -6.93
N ILE A 187 -18.42 13.07 -7.43
CA ILE A 187 -17.34 12.10 -7.59
C ILE A 187 -16.96 12.10 -9.07
N LEU A 188 -15.73 12.54 -9.36
CA LEU A 188 -15.15 12.66 -10.71
C LEU A 188 -15.82 13.72 -11.61
N SER A 189 -16.37 14.77 -11.00
CA SER A 189 -16.87 15.96 -11.71
C SER A 189 -15.72 16.72 -12.37
N ASP A 190 -16.03 17.48 -13.42
CA ASP A 190 -15.08 18.40 -14.02
C ASP A 190 -14.62 19.44 -12.98
N TYR A 191 -13.31 19.44 -12.71
CA TYR A 191 -12.67 20.34 -11.78
C TYR A 191 -11.38 20.85 -12.38
N GLU A 192 -11.11 22.15 -12.27
CA GLU A 192 -9.83 22.74 -12.67
C GLU A 192 -8.83 22.62 -11.50
N PRO A 193 -7.81 21.74 -11.60
CA PRO A 193 -6.84 21.54 -10.53
C PRO A 193 -6.16 22.85 -10.12
N GLY A 194 -6.00 23.06 -8.81
CA GLY A 194 -5.34 24.26 -8.27
C GLY A 194 -6.18 25.54 -8.26
N SER A 195 -7.40 25.56 -8.79
CA SER A 195 -8.28 26.74 -8.76
C SER A 195 -8.53 27.27 -7.34
N ALA A 196 -8.83 26.39 -6.38
CA ALA A 196 -8.97 26.74 -4.97
C ALA A 196 -7.64 27.23 -4.34
N LEU A 197 -6.52 26.55 -4.64
CA LEU A 197 -5.19 26.92 -4.16
C LEU A 197 -4.77 28.30 -4.65
N SER A 198 -5.08 28.64 -5.91
CA SER A 198 -4.82 29.97 -6.49
C SER A 198 -5.53 31.07 -5.72
N ARG A 199 -6.79 30.86 -5.33
CA ARG A 199 -7.56 31.83 -4.52
C ARG A 199 -6.96 32.02 -3.12
N ILE A 200 -6.46 30.96 -2.51
CA ILE A 200 -5.75 31.03 -1.22
C ILE A 200 -4.44 31.80 -1.39
N LYS A 201 -3.60 31.42 -2.37
CA LYS A 201 -2.29 32.06 -2.63
C LYS A 201 -2.39 33.54 -2.99
N THR A 202 -3.46 33.94 -3.68
CA THR A 202 -3.71 35.35 -4.06
C THR A 202 -4.40 36.16 -2.97
N GLY A 203 -4.64 35.59 -1.78
CA GLY A 203 -5.29 36.26 -0.66
C GLY A 203 -6.80 36.49 -0.85
N LYS A 204 -7.42 35.89 -1.88
CA LYS A 204 -8.87 35.95 -2.12
C LYS A 204 -9.67 35.07 -1.15
N LEU A 205 -9.01 34.13 -0.47
CA LEU A 205 -9.57 33.30 0.59
C LEU A 205 -8.61 33.27 1.78
N SER A 206 -9.05 33.76 2.94
CA SER A 206 -8.32 33.57 4.19
C SER A 206 -8.48 32.14 4.74
N PRO A 207 -7.58 31.66 5.62
CA PRO A 207 -7.77 30.37 6.30
C PRO A 207 -9.12 30.26 7.03
N GLU A 208 -9.58 31.36 7.64
CA GLU A 208 -10.87 31.45 8.33
C GLU A 208 -12.04 31.33 7.35
N ASP A 209 -11.93 31.91 6.15
CA ASP A 209 -12.93 31.75 5.08
C ASP A 209 -12.99 30.30 4.60
N VAL A 210 -11.84 29.63 4.44
CA VAL A 210 -11.77 28.21 4.06
C VAL A 210 -12.48 27.35 5.09
N ILE A 211 -12.16 27.53 6.38
CA ILE A 211 -12.83 26.77 7.46
C ILE A 211 -14.34 27.05 7.46
N ARG A 212 -14.76 28.30 7.26
CA ARG A 212 -16.18 28.68 7.17
C ARG A 212 -16.88 27.98 6.01
N ILE A 213 -16.31 28.01 4.80
CA ILE A 213 -16.84 27.32 3.61
C ILE A 213 -17.02 25.82 3.88
N ILE A 214 -16.03 25.18 4.48
CA ILE A 214 -16.08 23.74 4.78
C ILE A 214 -17.13 23.44 5.86
N LYS A 215 -17.27 24.29 6.88
CA LYS A 215 -18.35 24.16 7.88
C LYS A 215 -19.72 24.32 7.25
N ASP A 216 -19.92 25.35 6.44
CA ASP A 216 -21.19 25.67 5.78
C ASP A 216 -21.60 24.60 4.76
N SER A 217 -20.63 23.91 4.15
CA SER A 217 -20.90 22.78 3.25
C SER A 217 -21.50 21.56 3.95
N GLY A 218 -21.38 21.46 5.29
CA GLY A 218 -21.81 20.31 6.05
C GLY A 218 -21.02 19.02 5.77
N ILE A 219 -19.85 19.10 5.12
CA ILE A 219 -19.06 17.91 4.79
C ILE A 219 -18.58 17.18 6.05
N ARG A 220 -18.71 15.86 6.01
CA ARG A 220 -18.33 14.94 7.08
C ARG A 220 -17.20 14.04 6.60
N GLY A 221 -16.38 13.56 7.54
CA GLY A 221 -15.29 12.63 7.26
C GLY A 221 -15.79 11.38 6.53
N ARG A 222 -15.06 10.98 5.48
CA ARG A 222 -15.42 9.86 4.59
C ARG A 222 -14.74 8.52 4.92
N GLY A 223 -13.91 8.49 5.96
CA GLY A 223 -13.31 7.26 6.49
C GLY A 223 -14.18 6.54 7.54
N GLY A 224 -15.50 6.63 7.46
CA GLY A 224 -16.42 5.91 8.36
C GLY A 224 -16.91 6.68 9.59
N ALA A 225 -16.03 7.33 10.36
CA ALA A 225 -16.42 8.00 11.61
C ALA A 225 -17.41 9.18 11.44
N GLY A 226 -17.46 9.79 10.24
CA GLY A 226 -18.45 10.82 9.92
C GLY A 226 -18.36 12.09 10.78
N PHE A 227 -17.21 12.41 11.37
CA PHE A 227 -17.06 13.65 12.15
C PHE A 227 -17.12 14.88 11.22
N PRO A 228 -17.75 16.01 11.61
CA PRO A 228 -17.79 17.23 10.78
C PRO A 228 -16.38 17.78 10.49
N THR A 229 -15.99 17.84 9.22
CA THR A 229 -14.61 18.18 8.82
C THR A 229 -14.25 19.61 9.21
N GLY A 230 -15.16 20.57 8.98
CA GLY A 230 -14.91 21.98 9.29
C GLY A 230 -14.74 22.24 10.78
N LEU A 231 -15.43 21.49 11.64
CA LEU A 231 -15.27 21.57 13.10
C LEU A 231 -13.91 21.01 13.53
N LYS A 232 -13.47 19.89 12.94
CA LYS A 232 -12.14 19.32 13.20
C LYS A 232 -11.03 20.32 12.86
N TRP A 233 -11.15 21.00 11.72
CA TRP A 233 -10.19 22.02 11.29
C TRP A 233 -10.19 23.25 12.21
N GLU A 234 -11.37 23.71 12.64
CA GLU A 234 -11.50 24.82 13.58
C GLU A 234 -10.84 24.52 14.93
N PHE A 235 -11.02 23.30 15.47
CA PHE A 235 -10.35 22.89 16.70
C PHE A 235 -8.84 22.95 16.58
N CYS A 236 -8.27 22.41 15.48
CA CYS A 236 -6.84 22.50 15.22
C CYS A 236 -6.40 23.97 15.15
N ARG A 237 -7.08 24.81 14.35
CA ARG A 237 -6.72 26.22 14.15
C ARG A 237 -6.69 27.04 15.45
N ARG A 238 -7.58 26.75 16.41
CA ARG A 238 -7.66 27.48 17.69
C ARG A 238 -6.51 27.20 18.65
N VAL A 239 -5.81 26.08 18.49
CA VAL A 239 -4.63 25.77 19.32
C VAL A 239 -3.49 26.68 18.91
N GLU A 240 -2.89 27.42 19.83
CA GLU A 240 -1.67 28.18 19.57
C GLU A 240 -0.50 27.23 19.32
N SER A 241 0.07 27.29 18.11
CA SER A 241 1.24 26.49 17.71
C SER A 241 1.84 27.10 16.45
N ASP A 242 3.18 27.14 16.43
CA ASP A 242 3.97 27.57 15.28
C ASP A 242 3.98 26.53 14.16
N THR A 243 3.78 25.25 14.51
CA THR A 243 3.83 24.12 13.57
C THR A 243 2.54 23.31 13.60
N ARG A 244 2.08 22.91 12.42
CA ARG A 244 0.86 22.11 12.22
C ARG A 244 1.08 21.12 11.09
N TYR A 245 0.44 19.97 11.21
CA TYR A 245 0.52 18.90 10.24
C TYR A 245 -0.87 18.55 9.70
N ILE A 246 -0.91 18.14 8.44
CA ILE A 246 -2.08 17.55 7.80
C ILE A 246 -1.67 16.15 7.38
N PHE A 247 -2.38 15.15 7.91
CA PHE A 247 -2.21 13.76 7.52
C PHE A 247 -3.37 13.37 6.63
N CYS A 248 -3.06 12.93 5.40
CA CYS A 248 -4.02 12.25 4.53
C CYS A 248 -3.94 10.76 4.86
N ASN A 249 -5.01 10.20 5.43
CA ASN A 249 -5.07 8.75 5.65
C ASN A 249 -5.44 8.07 4.34
N ALA A 250 -4.50 7.29 3.79
CA ALA A 250 -4.68 6.44 2.61
C ALA A 250 -4.54 4.95 2.94
N ASP A 251 -4.55 4.59 4.23
CA ASP A 251 -4.60 3.21 4.71
C ASP A 251 -6.05 2.71 4.64
N GLU A 252 -6.50 2.39 3.42
CA GLU A 252 -7.83 1.87 3.12
C GLU A 252 -7.94 0.37 3.51
N GLY A 253 -7.79 0.09 4.81
CA GLY A 253 -7.70 -1.28 5.34
C GLY A 253 -9.03 -2.00 5.59
N GLU A 254 -10.18 -1.32 5.44
CA GLU A 254 -11.49 -1.95 5.64
C GLU A 254 -11.78 -2.95 4.50
N PRO A 255 -12.05 -4.24 4.79
CA PRO A 255 -12.33 -5.22 3.75
C PRO A 255 -13.49 -4.81 2.84
N GLY A 256 -13.30 -4.91 1.52
CA GLY A 256 -14.31 -4.48 0.54
C GLY A 256 -14.15 -3.04 0.06
N THR A 257 -13.30 -2.23 0.69
CA THR A 257 -13.08 -0.84 0.28
C THR A 257 -11.94 -0.70 -0.73
N PHE A 258 -12.16 0.11 -1.77
CA PHE A 258 -11.20 0.41 -2.84
C PHE A 258 -11.45 1.81 -3.45
N LYS A 259 -12.22 2.66 -2.77
CA LYS A 259 -12.61 3.98 -3.30
C LYS A 259 -11.41 4.94 -3.28
N ASP A 260 -10.54 4.83 -2.28
CA ASP A 260 -9.39 5.71 -2.13
C ASP A 260 -8.30 5.27 -3.11
N ARG A 261 -8.14 3.95 -3.35
CA ARG A 261 -7.36 3.42 -4.48
C ARG A 261 -7.74 4.12 -5.79
N VAL A 262 -9.03 4.14 -6.14
CA VAL A 262 -9.51 4.76 -7.38
C VAL A 262 -9.24 6.27 -7.41
N ILE A 263 -9.44 6.98 -6.29
CA ILE A 263 -9.15 8.43 -6.20
C ILE A 263 -7.66 8.71 -6.39
N LEU A 264 -6.79 7.95 -5.73
CA LEU A 264 -5.33 8.12 -5.82
C LEU A 264 -4.78 7.76 -7.20
N THR A 265 -5.43 6.84 -7.90
CA THR A 265 -5.06 6.50 -9.28
C THR A 265 -5.55 7.53 -10.29
N GLU A 266 -6.84 7.89 -10.25
CA GLU A 266 -7.48 8.70 -11.30
C GLU A 266 -7.33 10.21 -11.07
N TYR A 267 -7.28 10.63 -9.81
CA TYR A 267 -7.29 12.05 -9.41
C TYR A 267 -6.25 12.40 -8.32
N PRO A 268 -5.00 11.93 -8.38
CA PRO A 268 -3.99 12.23 -7.36
C PRO A 268 -3.77 13.75 -7.19
N GLN A 269 -3.87 14.53 -8.26
CA GLN A 269 -3.74 15.99 -8.27
C GLN A 269 -4.87 16.75 -7.52
N LEU A 270 -5.95 16.07 -7.15
CA LEU A 270 -7.00 16.65 -6.30
C LEU A 270 -6.72 16.36 -4.82
N VAL A 271 -5.83 15.41 -4.53
CA VAL A 271 -5.39 15.06 -3.18
C VAL A 271 -4.19 15.90 -2.75
N PHE A 272 -3.24 16.14 -3.66
CA PHE A 272 -1.98 16.88 -3.44
C PHE A 272 -1.97 18.26 -4.11
#